data_AF-A0A7S4RYN7-F1
#
_entry.id   AF-A0A7S4RYN7-F1
#
_cell.length_a   1.000
_cell.length_b   1.000
_cell.length_c   1.000
_cell.angle_alpha   90.00
_cell.angle_beta   90.00
_cell.angle_gamma   90.00
#
_symmetry.space_group_name_H-M   'P 1'
#
loop_
_entity.id
_entity.type
_entity.pdbx_description
1 polymer ?
#
loop_
_entity_poly.entity_id
_entity_poly.type
_entity_poly.pdbx_seq_one_letter_code
_entity_poly.pdbx_strand_id
1 'polypeptide(L)'
;WAPAIRAHANSLGKTNFMIFGEFYVTPARYATMTGRGRDQNMWGQDAFISGPATMKGGIVYSYYWYMFTAMVHNDPQYADGFPLAYEKENEMIDTFDPNTNRKEYSMLNFCNNHDNWRMQSMTGNKEFRMCLAVITFWPGIPLHYAGDEQDLNTP
;
A
#
# COMPACT_ATOMS: atom_id res chain seq x y z
N TRP A 1 20.29 4.69 -0.27
CA TRP A 1 20.03 4.28 -1.66
C TRP A 1 18.95 5.14 -2.31
N ALA A 2 17.79 5.35 -1.67
CA ALA A 2 16.69 6.16 -2.23
C ALA A 2 17.10 7.57 -2.74
N PRO A 3 17.98 8.35 -2.08
CA PRO A 3 18.44 9.64 -2.63
C PRO A 3 19.19 9.51 -3.96
N ALA A 4 20.06 8.50 -4.10
CA ALA A 4 20.84 8.28 -5.31
C ALA A 4 19.94 7.84 -6.48
N ILE A 5 18.95 6.99 -6.21
CA ILE A 5 17.93 6.61 -7.21
C ILE A 5 17.11 7.85 -7.62
N ARG A 6 16.70 8.70 -6.67
CA ARG A 6 16.01 9.97 -6.97
C ARG A 6 16.85 10.91 -7.81
N ALA A 7 18.12 11.09 -7.48
CA ALA A 7 19.04 11.91 -8.27
C ALA A 7 19.20 11.36 -9.70
N HIS A 8 19.36 10.04 -9.85
CA HIS A 8 19.48 9.43 -11.16
C HIS A 8 18.18 9.53 -11.99
N ALA A 9 17.02 9.27 -11.39
CA ALA A 9 15.73 9.44 -12.06
C ALA A 9 15.54 10.89 -12.52
N ASN A 10 15.84 11.88 -11.67
CA ASN A 10 15.82 13.29 -12.03
C ASN A 10 16.78 13.61 -13.19
N SER A 11 17.98 13.01 -13.23
CA SER A 11 18.94 13.19 -14.33
C SER A 11 18.40 12.68 -15.68
N LEU A 12 17.43 11.76 -15.66
CA LEU A 12 16.73 11.24 -16.83
C LEU A 12 15.45 12.02 -17.15
N GLY A 13 15.19 13.15 -16.47
CA GLY A 13 13.95 13.92 -16.60
C GLY A 13 12.72 13.27 -15.95
N LYS A 14 12.89 12.21 -15.16
CA LYS A 14 11.80 11.51 -14.46
C LYS A 14 11.53 12.17 -13.12
N THR A 15 10.70 13.20 -13.11
CA THR A 15 10.35 13.98 -11.90
C THR A 15 9.23 13.36 -11.07
N ASN A 16 8.38 12.52 -11.70
CA ASN A 16 7.24 11.86 -11.07
C ASN A 16 7.47 10.35 -11.02
N PHE A 17 8.36 9.90 -10.14
CA PHE A 17 8.65 8.48 -9.99
C PHE A 17 8.50 8.06 -8.53
N MET A 18 8.04 6.82 -8.35
CA MET A 18 7.77 6.24 -7.04
C MET A 18 8.84 5.22 -6.67
N ILE A 19 9.32 5.31 -5.44
CA ILE A 19 10.07 4.24 -4.79
C ILE A 19 9.17 3.70 -3.70
N PHE A 20 8.88 2.40 -3.78
CA PHE A 20 8.18 1.66 -2.75
C PHE A 20 9.01 0.46 -2.32
N GLY A 21 8.61 -0.12 -1.19
CA GLY A 21 9.10 -1.41 -0.75
C GLY A 21 7.96 -2.24 -0.18
N GLU A 22 8.29 -3.50 0.05
CA GLU A 22 7.41 -4.47 0.65
C GLU A 22 7.87 -4.72 2.09
N PHE A 23 6.94 -4.65 3.04
CA PHE A 23 7.28 -4.76 4.46
C PHE A 23 6.35 -5.75 5.17
N TYR A 24 6.94 -6.81 5.70
CA TYR A 24 6.30 -7.66 6.68
C TYR A 24 6.78 -7.28 8.08
N VAL A 25 6.34 -6.12 8.56
CA VAL A 25 6.81 -5.51 9.82
C VAL A 25 5.66 -4.91 10.61
N THR A 26 5.93 -4.51 11.86
CA THR A 26 4.93 -3.82 12.68
C THR A 26 4.56 -2.46 12.09
N PRO A 27 3.32 -1.96 12.33
CA PRO A 27 2.89 -0.66 11.82
C PRO A 27 3.83 0.51 12.18
N ALA A 28 4.40 0.50 13.39
CA ALA A 28 5.38 1.50 13.82
C ALA A 28 6.65 1.46 12.96
N ARG A 29 7.20 0.28 12.68
CA ARG A 29 8.40 0.16 11.85
C ARG A 29 8.11 0.57 10.41
N TYR A 30 6.98 0.10 9.88
CA TYR A 30 6.47 0.45 8.56
C TYR A 30 6.34 1.97 8.38
N ALA A 31 5.67 2.67 9.30
CA ALA A 31 5.51 4.12 9.25
C ALA A 31 6.86 4.82 9.15
N THR A 32 7.82 4.43 9.99
CA THR A 32 9.15 5.07 10.01
C THR A 32 10.00 4.92 8.74
N MET A 33 9.62 4.02 7.84
CA MET A 33 10.30 3.83 6.56
C MET A 33 9.75 4.75 5.45
N THR A 34 8.57 5.33 5.67
CA THR A 34 7.97 6.34 4.79
C THR A 34 8.49 7.74 5.13
N GLY A 35 8.62 8.59 4.12
CA GLY A 35 9.34 9.87 4.28
C GLY A 35 8.66 10.94 5.07
N ARG A 36 7.39 10.72 5.40
CA ARG A 36 6.62 11.53 6.31
C ARG A 36 5.80 10.65 7.23
N GLY A 37 6.38 9.54 7.68
CA GLY A 37 5.81 8.72 8.73
C GLY A 37 6.14 9.23 10.13
N ARG A 38 5.39 8.75 11.12
CA ARG A 38 5.57 9.03 12.54
C ARG A 38 6.11 7.81 13.27
N ASP A 39 7.09 8.01 14.14
CA ASP A 39 7.36 7.00 15.18
C ASP A 39 6.30 7.09 16.30
N GLN A 40 6.26 6.12 17.20
CA GLN A 40 5.27 6.08 18.28
C GLN A 40 5.34 7.29 19.22
N ASN A 41 6.51 7.92 19.38
CA ASN A 41 6.68 9.09 20.25
C ASN A 41 6.14 10.37 19.58
N MET A 42 5.91 10.34 18.27
CA MET A 42 5.35 11.45 17.47
C MET A 42 3.84 11.33 17.24
N TRP A 43 3.19 10.25 17.69
CA TRP A 43 1.75 10.08 17.53
C TRP A 43 0.97 11.17 18.27
N GLY A 44 -0.01 11.78 17.58
CA GLY A 44 -0.79 12.91 18.09
C GLY A 44 -0.10 14.27 18.04
N GLN A 45 1.09 14.36 17.45
CA GLN A 45 1.84 15.61 17.25
C GLN A 45 1.92 15.98 15.76
N ASP A 46 2.04 17.27 15.47
CA ASP A 46 2.33 17.75 14.11
C ASP A 46 3.84 17.66 13.80
N ALA A 47 4.36 16.43 13.89
CA ALA A 47 5.77 16.10 13.67
C ALA A 47 5.88 14.82 12.84
N PHE A 48 6.93 14.74 12.02
CA PHE A 48 7.21 13.62 11.13
C PHE A 48 8.70 13.33 11.11
N ILE A 49 9.05 12.10 10.78
CA ILE A 49 10.45 11.72 10.58
C ILE A 49 10.96 12.47 9.35
N SER A 50 11.81 13.47 9.58
CA SER A 50 12.52 14.16 8.51
C SER A 50 13.76 13.36 8.12
N GLY A 51 13.83 12.87 6.88
CA GLY A 51 15.03 12.21 6.38
C GLY A 51 15.04 12.05 4.87
N PRO A 52 16.21 12.20 4.20
CA PRO A 52 16.30 12.07 2.74
C PRO A 52 16.15 10.63 2.25
N ALA A 53 16.25 9.63 3.14
CA ALA A 53 16.43 8.22 2.81
C ALA A 53 15.16 7.39 2.70
N THR A 54 14.00 8.03 2.57
CA THR A 54 12.71 7.42 2.87
C THR A 54 11.84 7.22 1.62
N MET A 55 10.96 6.21 1.68
CA MET A 55 10.11 5.82 0.56
C MET A 55 8.86 6.68 0.47
N LYS A 56 8.23 6.71 -0.71
CA LYS A 56 6.97 7.44 -0.90
C LYS A 56 5.78 6.66 -0.32
N GLY A 57 5.85 5.34 -0.32
CA GLY A 57 4.85 4.44 0.26
C GLY A 57 5.34 3.00 0.28
N GLY A 58 4.43 2.06 0.53
CA GLY A 58 4.72 0.63 0.66
C GLY A 58 3.55 -0.27 0.25
N ILE A 59 3.79 -1.57 0.20
CA ILE A 59 2.72 -2.56 0.07
C ILE A 59 2.06 -2.78 1.44
N VAL A 60 0.72 -2.65 1.52
CA VAL A 60 -0.04 -2.76 2.78
C VAL A 60 -0.67 -4.13 2.93
N TYR A 61 0.02 -5.03 3.64
CA TYR A 61 -0.46 -6.39 3.88
C TYR A 61 -1.72 -6.46 4.74
N SER A 62 -1.96 -5.50 5.63
CA SER A 62 -3.16 -5.48 6.47
C SER A 62 -4.43 -5.40 5.62
N TYR A 63 -4.45 -4.57 4.57
CA TYR A 63 -5.63 -4.47 3.69
C TYR A 63 -5.81 -5.75 2.88
N TYR A 64 -4.71 -6.32 2.37
CA TYR A 64 -4.76 -7.64 1.74
C TYR A 64 -5.39 -8.67 2.69
N TRP A 65 -4.98 -8.74 3.96
CA TRP A 65 -5.53 -9.70 4.92
C TRP A 65 -7.01 -9.51 5.21
N TYR A 66 -7.51 -8.27 5.40
CA TYR A 66 -8.94 -8.05 5.60
C TYR A 66 -9.77 -8.52 4.39
N MET A 67 -9.30 -8.23 3.17
CA MET A 67 -9.98 -8.60 1.94
C MET A 67 -9.89 -10.10 1.66
N PHE A 68 -8.69 -10.65 1.79
CA PHE A 68 -8.41 -12.07 1.67
C PHE A 68 -9.29 -12.85 2.63
N THR A 69 -9.32 -12.47 3.91
CA THR A 69 -10.12 -13.19 4.91
C THR A 69 -11.62 -13.07 4.60
N ALA A 70 -12.10 -11.88 4.24
CA ALA A 70 -13.50 -11.69 3.88
C ALA A 70 -13.93 -12.57 2.69
N MET A 71 -13.08 -12.71 1.68
CA MET A 71 -13.39 -13.44 0.45
C MET A 71 -13.12 -14.95 0.55
N VAL A 72 -11.95 -15.33 1.07
CA VAL A 72 -11.50 -16.74 1.16
C VAL A 72 -12.24 -17.49 2.26
N HIS A 73 -12.49 -16.86 3.40
CA HIS A 73 -13.24 -17.49 4.48
C HIS A 73 -14.75 -17.22 4.40
N ASN A 74 -15.20 -16.47 3.39
CA ASN A 74 -16.61 -16.09 3.20
C ASN A 74 -17.22 -15.44 4.47
N ASP A 75 -16.43 -14.58 5.12
CA ASP A 75 -16.80 -13.85 6.33
C ASP A 75 -16.80 -12.34 6.07
N PRO A 76 -17.90 -11.77 5.57
CA PRO A 76 -17.95 -10.40 5.08
C PRO A 76 -17.69 -9.35 6.17
N GLN A 77 -17.80 -9.70 7.46
CA GLN A 77 -17.52 -8.78 8.57
C GLN A 77 -16.05 -8.33 8.60
N TYR A 78 -15.13 -9.12 8.03
CA TYR A 78 -13.74 -8.71 7.91
C TYR A 78 -13.55 -7.51 6.98
N ALA A 79 -14.49 -7.23 6.07
CA ALA A 79 -14.44 -6.04 5.22
C ALA A 79 -14.60 -4.74 6.01
N ASP A 80 -15.25 -4.79 7.18
CA ASP A 80 -15.37 -3.62 8.09
C ASP A 80 -14.01 -3.19 8.65
N GLY A 81 -12.98 -4.05 8.54
CA GLY A 81 -11.60 -3.72 8.90
C GLY A 81 -10.93 -2.73 7.95
N PHE A 82 -11.41 -2.56 6.71
CA PHE A 82 -10.81 -1.64 5.74
C PHE A 82 -10.84 -0.18 6.20
N PRO A 83 -12.01 0.40 6.53
CA PRO A 83 -12.10 1.77 7.05
C PRO A 83 -11.26 1.96 8.31
N LEU A 84 -11.30 1.01 9.24
CA LEU A 84 -10.54 1.09 10.50
C LEU A 84 -9.04 1.11 10.25
N ALA A 85 -8.56 0.25 9.35
CA ALA A 85 -7.15 0.18 9.01
C ALA A 85 -6.69 1.46 8.31
N TYR A 86 -7.51 2.04 7.43
CA TYR A 86 -7.24 3.33 6.79
C TYR A 86 -7.19 4.49 7.80
N GLU A 87 -8.13 4.57 8.72
CA GLU A 87 -8.12 5.60 9.78
C GLU A 87 -6.83 5.51 10.62
N LYS A 88 -6.48 4.30 11.07
CA LYS A 88 -5.25 4.07 11.83
C LYS A 88 -3.99 4.38 11.05
N GLU A 89 -3.96 4.10 9.76
CA GLU A 89 -2.81 4.40 8.93
C GLU A 89 -2.59 5.90 8.71
N ASN A 90 -3.67 6.68 8.58
CA ASN A 90 -3.59 8.14 8.50
C ASN A 90 -3.12 8.80 9.82
N GLU A 91 -3.25 8.12 10.97
CA GLU A 91 -2.63 8.57 12.22
C GLU A 91 -1.09 8.43 12.15
N MET A 92 -0.57 7.49 11.36
CA MET A 92 0.85 7.14 11.32
C MET A 92 1.63 7.80 10.17
N ILE A 93 0.96 8.18 9.07
CA ILE A 93 1.61 8.66 7.84
C ILE A 93 0.99 9.97 7.38
N ASP A 94 1.84 10.94 7.03
CA ASP A 94 1.39 12.12 6.33
C ASP A 94 1.07 11.79 4.88
N THR A 95 -0.14 12.10 4.47
CA THR A 95 -0.53 12.05 3.06
C THR A 95 -0.17 13.33 2.32
N PHE A 96 0.24 14.40 3.00
CA PHE A 96 0.63 15.65 2.36
C PHE A 96 2.10 15.64 1.92
N ASP A 97 2.34 15.87 0.62
CA ASP A 97 3.68 16.11 0.07
C ASP A 97 3.92 17.63 -0.11
N PRO A 98 4.82 18.24 0.70
CA PRO A 98 5.09 19.67 0.63
C PRO A 98 5.80 20.10 -0.65
N ASN A 99 6.47 19.17 -1.37
CA ASN A 99 7.19 19.53 -2.61
C ASN A 99 6.23 19.75 -3.77
N THR A 100 5.10 19.02 -3.77
CA THR A 100 4.06 19.11 -4.80
C THR A 100 2.83 19.87 -4.32
N ASN A 101 2.73 20.16 -3.02
CA ASN A 101 1.58 20.76 -2.35
C ASN A 101 0.29 19.94 -2.56
N ARG A 102 0.40 18.61 -2.54
CA ARG A 102 -0.72 17.68 -2.79
C ARG A 102 -0.90 16.72 -1.63
N LYS A 103 -2.14 16.31 -1.39
CA LYS A 103 -2.45 15.14 -0.56
C LYS A 103 -2.50 13.90 -1.45
N GLU A 104 -1.59 12.97 -1.22
CA GLU A 104 -1.41 11.73 -1.97
C GLU A 104 -1.18 10.56 -1.01
N TYR A 105 -2.23 9.76 -0.78
CA TYR A 105 -2.07 8.47 -0.13
C TYR A 105 -1.38 7.51 -1.11
N SER A 106 -0.09 7.28 -0.92
CA SER A 106 0.79 6.59 -1.90
C SER A 106 1.03 5.12 -1.57
N MET A 107 0.08 4.52 -0.87
CA MET A 107 0.14 3.13 -0.42
C MET A 107 -0.41 2.18 -1.47
N LEU A 108 0.24 1.03 -1.65
CA LEU A 108 -0.14 0.08 -2.67
C LEU A 108 -1.11 -0.96 -2.10
N ASN A 109 -2.25 -1.09 -2.77
CA ASN A 109 -3.29 -2.07 -2.48
C ASN A 109 -3.25 -3.17 -3.56
N PHE A 110 -3.34 -4.44 -3.19
CA PHE A 110 -3.19 -5.55 -4.13
C PHE A 110 -4.15 -6.71 -3.81
N CYS A 111 -4.47 -7.49 -4.85
CA CYS A 111 -5.24 -8.74 -4.75
C CYS A 111 -4.35 -9.97 -4.80
N ASN A 112 -3.36 -9.93 -5.69
CA ASN A 112 -2.38 -10.97 -5.93
C ASN A 112 -0.98 -10.35 -5.88
N ASN A 113 0.02 -11.17 -5.56
CA ASN A 113 1.43 -10.80 -5.64
C ASN A 113 2.26 -12.07 -5.88
N HIS A 114 3.59 -11.95 -5.78
CA HIS A 114 4.50 -13.06 -5.98
C HIS A 114 4.64 -14.00 -4.76
N ASP A 115 4.12 -13.61 -3.60
CA ASP A 115 4.28 -14.33 -2.33
C ASP A 115 3.06 -15.21 -1.98
N ASN A 116 1.93 -15.04 -2.67
CA ASN A 116 0.67 -15.71 -2.35
C ASN A 116 0.13 -16.48 -3.55
N TRP A 117 -0.69 -17.51 -3.27
CA TRP A 117 -1.51 -18.13 -4.32
C TRP A 117 -2.49 -17.10 -4.87
N ARG A 118 -2.82 -17.23 -6.16
CA ARG A 118 -3.79 -16.33 -6.78
C ARG A 118 -5.17 -16.50 -6.15
N MET A 119 -5.82 -15.39 -5.81
CA MET A 119 -7.12 -15.34 -5.14
C MET A 119 -8.19 -16.16 -5.89
N GLN A 120 -8.23 -16.04 -7.21
CA GLN A 120 -9.14 -16.76 -8.10
C GLN A 120 -8.93 -18.28 -8.08
N SER A 121 -7.74 -18.76 -7.71
CA SER A 121 -7.47 -20.19 -7.52
C SER A 121 -8.03 -20.70 -6.19
N MET A 122 -8.21 -19.82 -5.21
CA MET A 122 -8.71 -20.15 -3.87
C MET A 122 -10.21 -19.89 -3.69
N THR A 123 -10.77 -18.94 -4.43
CA THR A 123 -12.17 -18.46 -4.26
C THR A 123 -12.99 -18.57 -5.53
N GLY A 124 -12.46 -18.01 -6.63
CA GLY A 124 -13.10 -17.94 -7.93
C GLY A 124 -12.96 -16.56 -8.57
N ASN A 125 -13.34 -16.45 -9.84
CA ASN A 125 -13.21 -15.20 -10.59
C ASN A 125 -14.15 -14.10 -10.10
N LYS A 126 -15.27 -14.43 -9.45
CA LYS A 126 -16.23 -13.44 -8.96
C LYS A 126 -15.62 -12.63 -7.81
N GLU A 127 -15.05 -13.32 -6.84
CA GLU A 127 -14.40 -12.75 -5.66
C GLU A 127 -13.14 -11.97 -6.08
N PHE A 128 -12.33 -12.55 -6.97
CA PHE A 128 -11.19 -11.83 -7.56
C PHE A 128 -11.59 -10.53 -8.26
N ARG A 129 -12.64 -10.52 -9.09
CA ARG A 129 -13.12 -9.28 -9.73
C ARG A 129 -13.67 -8.27 -8.74
N MET A 130 -14.30 -8.73 -7.66
CA MET A 130 -14.71 -7.84 -6.56
C MET A 130 -13.47 -7.21 -5.89
N CYS A 131 -12.43 -8.00 -5.62
CA CYS A 131 -11.16 -7.52 -5.10
C CYS A 131 -10.55 -6.43 -6.00
N LEU A 132 -10.49 -6.68 -7.31
CA LEU A 132 -9.99 -5.71 -8.30
C LEU A 132 -10.80 -4.40 -8.24
N ALA A 133 -12.13 -4.49 -8.15
CA ALA A 133 -12.98 -3.31 -8.01
C ALA A 133 -12.68 -2.54 -6.72
N VAL A 134 -12.55 -3.25 -5.59
CA VAL A 134 -12.21 -2.64 -4.29
C VAL A 134 -10.88 -1.91 -4.37
N ILE A 135 -9.78 -2.54 -4.80
CA ILE A 135 -8.47 -1.88 -4.82
C ILE A 135 -8.38 -0.72 -5.81
N THR A 136 -9.22 -0.74 -6.86
CA THR A 136 -9.30 0.33 -7.87
C THR A 136 -9.94 1.60 -7.31
N PHE A 137 -10.97 1.45 -6.47
CA PHE A 137 -11.73 2.59 -5.92
C PHE A 137 -11.35 2.95 -4.47
N TRP A 138 -10.61 2.10 -3.77
CA TRP A 138 -10.09 2.38 -2.44
C TRP A 138 -8.94 3.41 -2.49
N PRO A 139 -8.80 4.31 -1.49
CA PRO A 139 -7.65 5.21 -1.42
C PRO A 139 -6.33 4.45 -1.55
N GLY A 140 -5.45 4.94 -2.44
CA GLY A 140 -4.12 4.38 -2.65
C GLY A 140 -3.79 4.22 -4.12
N ILE A 141 -2.78 3.42 -4.39
CA ILE A 141 -2.34 3.05 -5.73
C ILE A 141 -2.71 1.57 -5.93
N PRO A 142 -3.60 1.24 -6.88
CA PRO A 142 -3.90 -0.15 -7.19
C PRO A 142 -2.66 -0.81 -7.80
N LEU A 143 -2.28 -1.96 -7.26
CA LEU A 143 -1.20 -2.81 -7.74
C LEU A 143 -1.80 -4.12 -8.28
N HIS A 144 -1.67 -4.32 -9.58
CA HIS A 144 -2.07 -5.55 -10.26
C HIS A 144 -0.85 -6.45 -10.45
N TYR A 145 -1.01 -7.73 -10.13
CA TYR A 145 0.04 -8.71 -10.40
C TYR A 145 -0.03 -9.16 -11.85
N ALA A 146 1.13 -9.40 -12.47
CA ALA A 146 1.16 -9.84 -13.87
C ALA A 146 0.33 -11.12 -14.03
N GLY A 147 -0.58 -11.14 -15.01
CA GLY A 147 -1.52 -12.24 -15.22
C GLY A 147 -2.94 -11.98 -14.72
N ASP A 148 -3.11 -11.00 -13.82
CA ASP A 148 -4.43 -10.60 -13.32
C ASP A 148 -5.33 -10.10 -14.45
N GLU A 149 -4.74 -9.42 -15.43
CA GLU A 149 -5.44 -8.87 -16.59
C GLU A 149 -5.90 -9.93 -17.60
N GLN A 150 -5.40 -11.16 -17.52
CA GLN A 150 -5.85 -12.30 -18.33
C GLN A 150 -6.57 -13.38 -17.50
N ASP A 151 -6.96 -13.09 -16.26
CA ASP A 151 -7.59 -14.06 -15.35
C ASP A 151 -6.72 -15.35 -15.15
N LEU A 152 -5.38 -15.24 -15.21
CA LEU A 152 -4.49 -16.39 -14.95
C LEU A 152 -4.75 -16.91 -13.54
N ASN A 153 -4.94 -18.22 -13.36
CA ASN A 153 -5.34 -18.81 -12.07
C ASN A 153 -4.39 -19.92 -11.61
N THR A 154 -3.16 -19.92 -12.09
CA THR A 154 -2.08 -20.78 -11.59
C THR A 154 -1.16 -19.97 -10.70
N PRO A 155 -0.52 -20.59 -9.70
CA PRO A 155 0.53 -19.96 -8.89
C PRO A 155 1.58 -19.25 -9.76
#